data_AF-A0AAU2E3S0-F1
#
_entry.id   AF-A0AAU2E3S0-F1
#
_cell.length_a   1.000
_cell.length_b   1.000
_cell.length_c   1.000
_cell.angle_alpha   90.00
_cell.angle_beta   90.00
_cell.angle_gamma   90.00
#
_symmetry.space_group_name_H-M   'P 1'
#
loop_
_entity.id
_entity.type
_entity.pdbx_description
1 polymer ?
#
loop_
_entity_poly.entity_id
_entity_poly.type
_entity_poly.pdbx_seq_one_letter_code
_entity_poly.pdbx_strand_id
1 'polypeptide(L)'
;MSRYTARTNDDSSAHEDEAAARPGRRALLAGFTGVGAIAGSLALGGGSAAAVTAAGVDAYVVNVLAKGADPTGRTASDAAFRAAADELLAGEQVGPVGGPTPTKVLLIPPGNYLLKQPDSLLPNVSGETAKKVVDGIAIVGYGKRLTRITYAPTVQDTVLWTNDQRYRNIRISGLTFDSLDETATFNIAKSSTTYGVQDTWYTDVEWRGSWKVGIGLDGPAAANLNSEMGWDHCQISGSYTDAFLVMGMTPAVSQQDQFLNYWFRDCKVEFKSGIFVRNERGGSMNFIGGSYIITDGTSTGTIFKLGAAANSRADSVMRLLVQGIRFELRGVGHKLIDSAWYKGTVTFVSCDDTANSYQPWAPTAVTHLYRFDTVTPSRGPMVRYQDCILMGSHQVIAPTAMTMGKLLYDGCRFINMTAGTGDSGFLRWTGVTPWYEFRDCLLKSGRQADVKAP
;
A
#
# COMPACT_ATOMS: atom_id res chain seq x y z
N MET A 1 -18.14 -58.83 30.53
CA MET A 1 -17.57 -59.65 29.43
C MET A 1 -16.30 -58.98 28.99
N SER A 2 -15.18 -59.60 29.36
CA SER A 2 -13.80 -59.18 29.13
C SER A 2 -13.18 -60.20 28.17
N ARG A 3 -12.21 -59.75 27.37
CA ARG A 3 -11.00 -60.44 26.84
C ARG A 3 -10.82 -60.17 25.34
N TYR A 4 -9.62 -60.15 24.75
CA TYR A 4 -8.22 -59.94 25.12
C TYR A 4 -7.45 -60.36 23.83
N THR A 5 -6.36 -59.68 23.47
CA THR A 5 -5.15 -60.17 22.72
C THR A 5 -5.30 -60.73 21.30
N ALA A 6 -4.57 -60.28 20.25
CA ALA A 6 -3.11 -60.11 20.01
C ALA A 6 -2.43 -61.34 19.35
N ARG A 7 -1.45 -61.03 18.47
CA ARG A 7 -0.36 -61.86 17.85
C ARG A 7 -0.70 -62.64 16.57
N THR A 8 0.15 -62.79 15.55
CA THR A 8 1.64 -62.68 15.31
C THR A 8 1.89 -62.61 13.78
N ASN A 9 2.88 -61.87 13.23
CA ASN A 9 4.29 -62.23 12.89
C ASN A 9 4.45 -63.64 12.29
N ASP A 10 5.33 -63.98 11.34
CA ASP A 10 6.37 -63.40 10.49
C ASP A 10 6.67 -64.57 9.51
N ASP A 11 7.03 -64.33 8.24
CA ASP A 11 8.14 -65.11 7.67
C ASP A 11 8.75 -64.50 6.39
N SER A 12 10.07 -64.62 6.37
CA SER A 12 11.05 -64.02 5.49
C SER A 12 11.22 -64.72 4.15
N SER A 13 11.59 -63.97 3.10
CA SER A 13 12.63 -64.42 2.16
C SER A 13 13.33 -63.21 1.50
N ALA A 14 14.66 -63.28 1.49
CA ALA A 14 15.57 -62.32 0.88
C ALA A 14 15.80 -62.66 -0.60
N HIS A 15 15.95 -61.65 -1.47
CA HIS A 15 17.19 -61.38 -2.23
C HIS A 15 17.00 -60.19 -3.21
N GLU A 16 17.96 -59.27 -3.11
CA GLU A 16 18.64 -58.49 -4.16
C GLU A 16 17.98 -57.34 -4.96
N ASP A 17 18.58 -56.16 -4.72
CA ASP A 17 19.05 -55.13 -5.67
C ASP A 17 18.09 -54.53 -6.71
N GLU A 18 17.75 -53.24 -6.53
CA GLU A 18 18.37 -52.16 -7.33
C GLU A 18 18.01 -50.76 -6.79
N ALA A 19 19.01 -49.90 -6.71
CA ALA A 19 18.94 -48.55 -6.19
C ALA A 19 18.37 -47.55 -7.20
N ALA A 20 17.48 -46.64 -6.77
CA ALA A 20 17.48 -45.25 -7.23
C ALA A 20 16.60 -44.36 -6.33
N ALA A 21 17.27 -43.49 -5.58
CA ALA A 21 16.70 -42.46 -4.74
C ALA A 21 15.91 -41.41 -5.54
N ARG A 22 14.75 -40.99 -5.03
CA ARG A 22 14.06 -39.75 -5.42
C ARG A 22 13.88 -38.84 -4.20
N PRO A 23 14.52 -37.66 -4.16
CA PRO A 23 14.16 -36.58 -3.25
C PRO A 23 13.39 -35.44 -3.95
N GLY A 24 12.39 -34.91 -3.22
CA GLY A 24 11.94 -33.52 -3.12
C GLY A 24 11.83 -32.62 -4.37
N ARG A 25 10.61 -32.19 -4.70
CA ARG A 25 10.35 -31.05 -5.60
C ARG A 25 10.12 -29.75 -4.81
N ARG A 26 11.08 -28.83 -4.91
CA ARG A 26 10.92 -27.37 -4.77
C ARG A 26 10.82 -26.75 -6.18
N ALA A 27 10.03 -25.67 -6.26
CA ALA A 27 10.09 -24.55 -7.21
C ALA A 27 10.08 -24.86 -8.72
N LEU A 28 8.92 -24.66 -9.34
CA LEU A 28 8.77 -24.44 -10.78
C LEU A 28 8.84 -22.92 -11.05
N LEU A 29 10.03 -22.44 -11.44
CA LEU A 29 10.16 -21.29 -12.32
C LEU A 29 9.87 -21.78 -13.74
N ALA A 30 8.76 -21.34 -14.33
CA ALA A 30 8.49 -21.52 -15.75
C ALA A 30 9.18 -20.39 -16.52
N GLY A 31 10.39 -20.69 -17.00
CA GLY A 31 11.11 -19.88 -17.98
C GLY A 31 10.67 -20.24 -19.41
N PHE A 32 10.69 -19.22 -20.25
CA PHE A 32 10.52 -19.24 -21.69
C PHE A 32 11.44 -20.26 -22.38
N THR A 33 10.87 -21.10 -23.23
CA THR A 33 11.60 -21.93 -24.20
C THR A 33 11.60 -21.25 -25.56
N GLY A 34 12.75 -20.75 -25.98
CA GLY A 34 13.05 -20.37 -27.36
C GLY A 34 14.50 -20.80 -27.67
N VAL A 35 14.63 -21.78 -28.55
CA VAL A 35 15.85 -22.54 -28.84
C VAL A 35 16.68 -21.86 -29.96
N GLY A 36 18.01 -21.82 -29.76
CA GLY A 36 19.04 -21.63 -30.80
C GLY A 36 19.60 -20.21 -30.90
N ALA A 37 20.90 -19.92 -30.80
CA ALA A 37 22.11 -20.75 -30.83
C ALA A 37 23.23 -20.10 -29.99
N ILE A 38 24.11 -20.96 -29.46
CA ILE A 38 25.26 -20.66 -28.63
C ILE A 38 26.47 -20.36 -29.52
N ALA A 39 27.17 -19.25 -29.27
CA ALA A 39 28.64 -19.16 -29.46
C ALA A 39 29.20 -18.04 -28.57
N GLY A 40 30.05 -18.41 -27.61
CA GLY A 40 30.42 -17.60 -26.46
C GLY A 40 31.60 -16.63 -26.64
N SER A 41 31.74 -15.72 -25.68
CA SER A 41 32.97 -15.52 -24.89
C SER A 41 32.72 -14.46 -23.81
N LEU A 42 33.23 -14.75 -22.61
CA LEU A 42 33.28 -13.84 -21.47
C LEU A 42 34.27 -12.70 -21.73
N ALA A 43 33.87 -11.45 -21.48
CA ALA A 43 34.76 -10.42 -20.93
C ALA A 43 33.95 -9.19 -20.45
N LEU A 44 34.29 -8.76 -19.24
CA LEU A 44 33.90 -7.50 -18.61
C LEU A 44 34.31 -6.30 -19.48
N GLY A 45 33.43 -5.31 -19.66
CA GLY A 45 33.82 -4.01 -20.23
C GLY A 45 32.65 -3.28 -20.86
N GLY A 46 32.45 -2.02 -20.47
CA GLY A 46 31.34 -1.18 -20.89
C GLY A 46 31.17 -1.06 -22.40
N GLY A 47 29.92 -1.19 -22.84
CA GLY A 47 29.44 -0.82 -24.17
C GLY A 47 28.06 -0.20 -24.00
N SER A 48 27.96 1.06 -24.39
CA SER A 48 26.79 1.91 -24.28
C SER A 48 25.50 1.25 -24.78
N ALA A 49 24.41 1.42 -24.03
CA ALA A 49 23.05 1.16 -24.49
C ALA A 49 22.66 2.21 -25.55
N ALA A 50 23.21 2.07 -26.74
CA ALA A 50 22.74 2.71 -27.95
C ALA A 50 22.62 1.61 -29.01
N ALA A 51 21.47 1.59 -29.69
CA ALA A 51 21.06 0.66 -30.73
C ALA A 51 20.56 -0.74 -30.27
N VAL A 52 19.36 -0.76 -29.67
CA VAL A 52 18.38 -1.79 -30.08
C VAL A 52 17.79 -1.30 -31.41
N THR A 53 18.47 -1.60 -32.50
CA THR A 53 17.95 -1.38 -33.85
C THR A 53 16.73 -2.25 -34.07
N ALA A 54 15.68 -1.61 -34.59
CA ALA A 54 14.40 -2.18 -34.95
C ALA A 54 14.53 -3.44 -35.81
N ALA A 55 14.21 -4.59 -35.21
CA ALA A 55 13.75 -5.79 -35.90
C ALA A 55 12.87 -6.57 -34.91
N GLY A 56 11.55 -6.36 -34.99
CA GLY A 56 10.55 -7.06 -34.18
C GLY A 56 10.19 -6.39 -32.86
N VAL A 57 9.83 -5.10 -32.87
CA VAL A 57 9.09 -4.52 -31.73
C VAL A 57 7.81 -5.33 -31.61
N ASP A 58 7.70 -6.07 -30.51
CA ASP A 58 6.52 -6.86 -30.16
C ASP A 58 5.28 -5.96 -30.31
N ALA A 59 4.25 -6.42 -31.04
CA ALA A 59 3.11 -5.60 -31.49
C ALA A 59 2.29 -4.98 -30.34
N TYR A 60 2.66 -5.27 -29.10
CA TYR A 60 2.02 -4.90 -27.86
C TYR A 60 2.82 -3.90 -27.01
N VAL A 61 3.99 -3.47 -27.49
CA VAL A 61 4.85 -2.48 -26.79
C VAL A 61 4.85 -1.16 -27.53
N VAL A 62 4.35 -0.11 -26.89
CA VAL A 62 4.36 1.25 -27.42
C VAL A 62 5.35 2.10 -26.65
N ASN A 63 6.35 2.64 -27.35
CA ASN A 63 7.41 3.45 -26.75
C ASN A 63 7.10 4.95 -26.89
N VAL A 64 7.08 5.69 -25.78
CA VAL A 64 6.83 7.14 -25.77
C VAL A 64 7.87 7.94 -26.57
N LEU A 65 9.12 7.49 -26.65
CA LEU A 65 10.16 8.14 -27.47
C LEU A 65 9.85 8.02 -28.96
N ALA A 66 9.27 6.89 -29.40
CA ALA A 66 8.85 6.72 -30.79
C ALA A 66 7.70 7.66 -31.17
N LYS A 67 7.04 8.27 -30.18
CA LYS A 67 6.00 9.31 -30.34
C LYS A 67 6.52 10.73 -30.12
N GLY A 68 7.84 10.90 -29.97
CA GLY A 68 8.48 12.20 -29.85
C GLY A 68 8.54 12.77 -28.43
N ALA A 69 8.46 11.93 -27.40
CA ALA A 69 8.67 12.40 -26.02
C ALA A 69 10.11 12.91 -25.84
N ASP A 70 10.29 13.99 -25.08
CA ASP A 70 11.60 14.55 -24.76
C ASP A 70 12.14 13.95 -23.46
N PRO A 71 13.16 13.06 -23.52
CA PRO A 71 13.75 12.44 -22.33
C PRO A 71 14.65 13.39 -21.53
N THR A 72 14.85 14.64 -21.98
CA THR A 72 15.62 15.64 -21.23
C THR A 72 14.76 16.42 -20.24
N GLY A 73 13.43 16.42 -20.44
CA GLY A 73 12.47 17.12 -19.61
C GLY A 73 12.47 18.63 -19.83
N ARG A 74 13.11 19.10 -20.91
CA ARG A 74 13.17 20.53 -21.26
C ARG A 74 11.89 20.97 -21.95
N THR A 75 11.30 20.09 -22.75
CA THR A 75 10.03 20.34 -23.43
C THR A 75 8.95 19.40 -22.89
N ALA A 76 7.71 19.89 -22.96
CA ALA A 76 6.56 19.15 -22.50
C ALA A 76 6.31 17.94 -23.42
N SER A 77 6.16 16.75 -22.84
CA SER A 77 5.97 15.47 -23.54
C SER A 77 4.51 15.03 -23.60
N ASP A 78 3.55 15.89 -23.21
CA ASP A 78 2.13 15.55 -23.11
C ASP A 78 1.56 14.96 -24.40
N ALA A 79 1.88 15.56 -25.56
CA ALA A 79 1.39 15.09 -26.85
C ALA A 79 1.94 13.70 -27.22
N ALA A 80 3.22 13.45 -26.93
CA ALA A 80 3.86 12.16 -27.21
C ALA A 80 3.30 11.05 -26.32
N PHE A 81 3.09 11.33 -25.03
CA PHE A 81 2.48 10.37 -24.11
C PHE A 81 1.03 10.04 -24.51
N ARG A 82 0.22 11.05 -24.88
CA ARG A 82 -1.15 10.82 -25.36
C ARG A 82 -1.17 10.01 -26.65
N ALA A 83 -0.32 10.33 -27.63
CA ALA A 83 -0.22 9.57 -28.86
C ALA A 83 0.22 8.11 -28.61
N ALA A 84 1.11 7.88 -27.64
CA ALA A 84 1.53 6.54 -27.25
C ALA A 84 0.38 5.77 -26.58
N ALA A 85 -0.36 6.43 -25.68
CA ALA A 85 -1.53 5.85 -25.04
C ALA A 85 -2.64 5.52 -26.05
N ASP A 86 -2.91 6.40 -27.02
CA ASP A 86 -3.92 6.15 -28.05
C ASP A 86 -3.57 4.93 -28.91
N GLU A 87 -2.31 4.79 -29.33
CA GLU A 87 -1.83 3.61 -30.05
C GLU A 87 -1.91 2.34 -29.20
N LEU A 88 -1.49 2.43 -27.93
CA LEU A 88 -1.59 1.34 -26.97
C LEU A 88 -3.04 0.85 -26.88
N LEU A 89 -4.00 1.76 -26.77
CA LEU A 89 -5.40 1.46 -26.58
C LEU A 89 -6.08 0.95 -27.87
N ALA A 90 -5.57 1.30 -29.05
CA ALA A 90 -6.08 0.84 -30.34
C ALA A 90 -5.74 -0.64 -30.65
N GLY A 91 -4.64 -1.18 -30.13
CA GLY A 91 -4.23 -2.57 -30.41
C GLY A 91 -5.17 -3.64 -29.81
N GLU A 92 -5.25 -4.84 -30.39
CA GLU A 92 -5.91 -6.00 -29.79
C GLU A 92 -4.93 -7.19 -29.74
N GLN A 93 -4.97 -8.00 -28.67
CA GLN A 93 -4.15 -9.21 -28.60
C GLN A 93 -4.77 -10.33 -29.43
N VAL A 94 -4.00 -10.85 -30.37
CA VAL A 94 -4.38 -12.01 -31.18
C VAL A 94 -4.18 -13.29 -30.37
N GLY A 95 -5.23 -14.09 -30.20
CA GLY A 95 -5.18 -15.40 -29.53
C GLY A 95 -4.94 -15.34 -28.02
N PRO A 96 -5.80 -14.68 -27.23
CA PRO A 96 -5.58 -14.55 -25.79
C PRO A 96 -5.76 -15.90 -25.08
N VAL A 97 -4.85 -16.20 -24.15
CA VAL A 97 -4.92 -17.39 -23.29
C VAL A 97 -5.95 -17.14 -22.18
N GLY A 98 -7.23 -17.19 -22.54
CA GLY A 98 -8.38 -17.00 -21.65
C GLY A 98 -9.00 -15.60 -21.73
N GLY A 99 -10.17 -15.50 -22.37
CA GLY A 99 -10.94 -14.25 -22.49
C GLY A 99 -10.17 -13.11 -23.18
N PRO A 100 -10.80 -11.97 -23.51
CA PRO A 100 -10.10 -10.86 -24.14
C PRO A 100 -9.32 -10.06 -23.08
N THR A 101 -8.15 -10.54 -22.66
CA THR A 101 -7.20 -9.76 -21.87
C THR A 101 -5.92 -9.54 -22.66
N PRO A 102 -5.84 -8.48 -23.49
CA PRO A 102 -4.58 -8.04 -24.08
C PRO A 102 -3.63 -7.59 -22.97
N THR A 103 -2.40 -8.10 -22.87
CA THR A 103 -1.36 -7.41 -22.08
C THR A 103 -0.67 -6.39 -22.98
N LYS A 104 -0.86 -5.09 -22.71
CA LYS A 104 -0.28 -4.01 -23.51
C LYS A 104 0.72 -3.22 -22.68
N VAL A 105 1.88 -2.91 -23.24
CA VAL A 105 2.97 -2.24 -22.51
C VAL A 105 3.19 -0.83 -23.06
N LEU A 106 2.94 0.18 -22.23
CA LEU A 106 3.47 1.53 -22.43
C LEU A 106 4.89 1.58 -21.87
N LEU A 107 5.88 1.59 -22.76
CA LEU A 107 7.29 1.65 -22.41
C LEU A 107 7.77 3.09 -22.33
N ILE A 108 8.40 3.43 -21.20
CA ILE A 108 8.97 4.74 -20.92
C ILE A 108 10.49 4.55 -20.70
N PRO A 109 11.33 4.80 -21.71
CA PRO A 109 12.78 4.65 -21.61
C PRO A 109 13.44 5.52 -20.53
N PRO A 110 14.74 5.34 -20.24
CA PRO A 110 15.46 6.20 -19.31
C PRO A 110 15.41 7.67 -19.77
N GLY A 111 15.21 8.57 -18.81
CA GLY A 111 15.06 10.00 -19.07
C GLY A 111 14.21 10.71 -18.02
N ASN A 112 14.20 12.03 -18.12
CA ASN A 112 13.27 12.90 -17.39
C ASN A 112 12.23 13.39 -18.39
N TYR A 113 10.95 13.14 -18.13
CA TYR A 113 9.85 13.56 -18.98
C TYR A 113 9.00 14.57 -18.25
N LEU A 114 8.74 15.71 -18.89
CA LEU A 114 7.91 16.77 -18.33
C LEU A 114 6.48 16.64 -18.85
N LEU A 115 5.50 16.54 -17.96
CA LEU A 115 4.08 16.57 -18.29
C LEU A 115 3.43 17.78 -17.62
N LYS A 116 2.68 18.58 -18.38
CA LYS A 116 2.07 19.83 -17.93
C LYS A 116 0.55 19.85 -18.04
N GLN A 117 -0.03 18.88 -18.75
CA GLN A 117 -1.46 18.79 -18.96
C GLN A 117 -2.05 17.66 -18.11
N PRO A 118 -3.28 17.83 -17.59
CA PRO A 118 -3.98 16.74 -16.90
C PRO A 118 -4.19 15.55 -17.84
N ASP A 119 -4.32 14.36 -17.23
CA ASP A 119 -4.63 13.11 -17.92
C ASP A 119 -3.69 12.83 -19.11
N SER A 120 -2.41 13.11 -18.91
CA SER A 120 -1.39 12.94 -19.96
C SER A 120 -0.74 11.57 -19.95
N LEU A 121 -0.77 10.84 -18.83
CA LEU A 121 -0.22 9.47 -18.79
C LEU A 121 -1.13 8.46 -19.51
N LEU A 122 -2.45 8.56 -19.28
CA LEU A 122 -3.50 7.80 -19.97
C LEU A 122 -4.71 8.70 -20.18
N PRO A 123 -5.48 8.52 -21.27
CA PRO A 123 -6.61 9.37 -21.56
C PRO A 123 -7.75 9.14 -20.57
N ASN A 124 -8.34 10.23 -20.11
CA ASN A 124 -9.52 10.24 -19.25
C ASN A 124 -10.79 10.07 -20.09
N VAL A 125 -11.01 8.85 -20.54
CA VAL A 125 -12.24 8.44 -21.21
C VAL A 125 -12.97 7.48 -20.29
N SER A 126 -14.18 7.87 -19.86
CA SER A 126 -15.01 7.04 -19.00
C SER A 126 -15.30 5.68 -19.64
N GLY A 127 -15.23 4.61 -18.84
CA GLY A 127 -15.71 3.29 -19.26
C GLY A 127 -17.19 3.28 -19.68
N GLU A 128 -18.02 4.18 -19.12
CA GLU A 128 -19.43 4.32 -19.51
C GLU A 128 -19.54 4.89 -20.92
N THR A 129 -18.82 5.97 -21.20
CA THR A 129 -18.82 6.64 -22.50
C THR A 129 -18.27 5.72 -23.58
N ALA A 130 -17.17 5.01 -23.28
CA ALA A 130 -16.54 4.12 -24.24
C ALA A 130 -17.18 2.72 -24.31
N LYS A 131 -18.17 2.42 -23.45
CA LYS A 131 -18.90 1.14 -23.37
C LYS A 131 -17.98 -0.09 -23.38
N LYS A 132 -16.78 0.06 -22.79
CA LYS A 132 -15.71 -0.94 -22.82
C LYS A 132 -14.80 -0.74 -21.61
N VAL A 133 -14.29 -1.85 -21.08
CA VAL A 133 -13.20 -1.87 -20.11
C VAL A 133 -11.93 -2.31 -20.84
N VAL A 134 -10.82 -1.67 -20.52
CA VAL A 134 -9.50 -2.12 -20.93
C VAL A 134 -8.92 -2.93 -19.79
N ASP A 135 -8.68 -4.19 -20.06
CA ASP A 135 -8.21 -5.17 -19.10
C ASP A 135 -6.78 -5.58 -19.46
N GLY A 136 -5.82 -5.31 -18.56
CA GLY A 136 -4.43 -5.70 -18.74
C GLY A 136 -3.55 -4.64 -19.41
N ILE A 137 -3.09 -3.65 -18.65
CA ILE A 137 -2.07 -2.70 -19.14
C ILE A 137 -0.86 -2.67 -18.21
N ALA A 138 0.32 -2.57 -18.81
CA ALA A 138 1.57 -2.35 -18.11
C ALA A 138 2.14 -0.98 -18.50
N ILE A 139 2.56 -0.18 -17.52
CA ILE A 139 3.29 1.07 -17.70
C ILE A 139 4.67 0.87 -17.09
N VAL A 140 5.69 0.79 -17.93
CA VAL A 140 7.00 0.26 -17.53
C VAL A 140 8.10 1.27 -17.81
N GLY A 141 8.86 1.61 -16.76
CA GLY A 141 10.13 2.30 -16.86
C GLY A 141 11.32 1.37 -16.58
N TYR A 142 12.52 1.95 -16.53
CA TYR A 142 13.79 1.22 -16.38
C TYR A 142 14.32 1.20 -14.94
N GLY A 143 13.54 1.67 -13.97
CA GLY A 143 13.87 1.69 -12.55
C GLY A 143 13.70 3.08 -11.94
N LYS A 144 13.49 3.11 -10.62
CA LYS A 144 13.43 4.36 -9.84
C LYS A 144 14.65 5.25 -10.18
N ARG A 145 14.40 6.52 -10.46
CA ARG A 145 15.37 7.58 -10.77
C ARG A 145 16.14 7.42 -12.08
N LEU A 146 15.91 6.36 -12.85
CA LEU A 146 16.39 6.22 -14.23
C LEU A 146 15.33 6.68 -15.23
N THR A 147 14.08 6.26 -15.01
CA THR A 147 12.93 6.78 -15.73
C THR A 147 12.11 7.65 -14.79
N ARG A 148 11.98 8.94 -15.11
CA ARG A 148 11.28 9.91 -14.28
C ARG A 148 10.25 10.69 -15.07
N ILE A 149 9.04 10.78 -14.53
CA ILE A 149 7.99 11.70 -14.99
C ILE A 149 7.86 12.80 -13.95
N THR A 150 8.02 14.05 -14.39
CA THR A 150 7.76 15.23 -13.57
C THR A 150 6.46 15.87 -14.03
N TYR A 151 5.47 15.91 -13.14
CA TYR A 151 4.22 16.60 -13.35
C TYR A 151 4.33 18.04 -12.85
N ALA A 152 4.18 18.99 -13.77
CA ALA A 152 4.26 20.42 -13.47
C ALA A 152 3.10 21.13 -14.19
N PRO A 153 1.86 20.91 -13.73
CA PRO A 153 0.70 21.46 -14.39
C PRO A 153 0.72 22.99 -14.36
N THR A 154 0.14 23.62 -15.39
CA THR A 154 -0.02 25.09 -15.41
C THR A 154 -1.30 25.55 -14.70
N VAL A 155 -2.14 24.61 -14.29
CA VAL A 155 -3.40 24.84 -13.59
C VAL A 155 -3.42 23.96 -12.34
N GLN A 156 -3.76 24.58 -11.21
CA GLN A 156 -3.87 23.91 -9.91
C GLN A 156 -5.01 22.89 -9.88
N ASP A 157 -4.98 22.00 -8.87
CA ASP A 157 -6.01 20.98 -8.62
C ASP A 157 -6.26 20.04 -9.81
N THR A 158 -5.20 19.70 -10.54
CA THR A 158 -5.23 18.79 -11.68
C THR A 158 -4.71 17.38 -11.34
N VAL A 159 -5.07 16.40 -12.16
CA VAL A 159 -4.72 14.99 -11.97
C VAL A 159 -3.80 14.55 -13.10
N LEU A 160 -2.67 13.91 -12.78
CA LEU A 160 -1.75 13.37 -13.79
C LEU A 160 -2.44 12.31 -14.65
N TRP A 161 -3.24 11.43 -14.03
CA TRP A 161 -4.17 10.54 -14.75
C TRP A 161 -5.35 10.08 -13.93
N THR A 162 -6.50 10.05 -14.58
CA THR A 162 -7.77 9.57 -14.04
C THR A 162 -8.14 8.22 -14.65
N ASN A 163 -8.37 7.23 -13.79
CA ASN A 163 -9.05 6.00 -14.19
C ASN A 163 -10.53 6.13 -13.86
N ASP A 164 -11.29 6.70 -14.79
CA ASP A 164 -12.75 6.77 -14.68
C ASP A 164 -13.35 5.47 -15.21
N GLN A 165 -13.41 4.46 -14.34
CA GLN A 165 -14.10 3.18 -14.55
C GLN A 165 -13.74 2.47 -15.86
N ARG A 166 -12.50 2.70 -16.35
CA ARG A 166 -12.08 2.34 -17.70
C ARG A 166 -11.03 1.24 -17.73
N TYR A 167 -10.12 1.22 -16.76
CA TYR A 167 -8.95 0.35 -16.76
C TYR A 167 -8.96 -0.59 -15.54
N ARG A 168 -8.63 -1.87 -15.75
CA ARG A 168 -8.43 -2.89 -14.69
C ARG A 168 -7.19 -3.74 -14.98
N ASN A 169 -6.71 -4.49 -13.98
CA ASN A 169 -5.51 -5.34 -14.09
C ASN A 169 -4.29 -4.52 -14.57
N ILE A 170 -4.04 -3.38 -13.91
CA ILE A 170 -2.99 -2.43 -14.27
C ILE A 170 -1.69 -2.81 -13.54
N ARG A 171 -0.56 -2.74 -14.24
CA ARG A 171 0.79 -2.93 -13.67
C ARG A 171 1.62 -1.69 -13.95
N ILE A 172 2.18 -1.08 -12.93
CA ILE A 172 3.06 0.10 -13.07
C ILE A 172 4.39 -0.22 -12.40
N SER A 173 5.50 -0.09 -13.12
CA SER A 173 6.80 -0.47 -12.58
C SER A 173 7.99 0.35 -13.05
N GLY A 174 9.02 0.42 -12.20
CA GLY A 174 10.34 0.97 -12.55
C GLY A 174 10.31 2.47 -12.90
N LEU A 175 9.51 3.26 -12.17
CA LEU A 175 9.26 4.66 -12.49
C LEU A 175 9.42 5.56 -11.25
N THR A 176 9.93 6.77 -11.44
CA THR A 176 9.80 7.85 -10.46
C THR A 176 8.78 8.87 -10.96
N PHE A 177 7.78 9.18 -10.14
CA PHE A 177 6.87 10.30 -10.32
C PHE A 177 7.24 11.43 -9.37
N ASP A 178 7.36 12.64 -9.88
CA ASP A 178 7.59 13.85 -9.10
C ASP A 178 6.52 14.89 -9.44
N SER A 179 6.03 15.64 -8.45
CA SER A 179 5.16 16.79 -8.66
C SER A 179 5.78 18.06 -8.12
N LEU A 180 5.66 19.14 -8.90
CA LEU A 180 6.08 20.49 -8.52
C LEU A 180 4.92 21.34 -8.00
N ASP A 181 3.72 20.79 -7.86
CA ASP A 181 2.50 21.47 -7.43
C ASP A 181 1.82 20.71 -6.27
N GLU A 182 1.73 21.36 -5.11
CA GLU A 182 1.12 20.80 -3.89
C GLU A 182 -0.41 20.58 -3.98
N THR A 183 -1.05 21.10 -5.02
CA THR A 183 -2.47 20.89 -5.34
C THR A 183 -2.70 19.73 -6.32
N ALA A 184 -1.65 19.25 -6.98
CA ALA A 184 -1.75 18.19 -7.97
C ALA A 184 -2.02 16.82 -7.35
N THR A 185 -2.73 15.96 -8.09
CA THR A 185 -3.00 14.57 -7.70
C THR A 185 -2.32 13.61 -8.68
N PHE A 186 -1.66 12.56 -8.19
CA PHE A 186 -1.03 11.58 -9.09
C PHE A 186 -2.10 10.75 -9.80
N ASN A 187 -3.04 10.15 -9.07
CA ASN A 187 -4.12 9.35 -9.64
C ASN A 187 -5.44 9.55 -8.91
N ILE A 188 -6.53 9.56 -9.69
CA ILE A 188 -7.87 9.31 -9.17
C ILE A 188 -8.44 8.07 -9.87
N ALA A 189 -8.81 7.07 -9.09
CA ALA A 189 -9.50 5.86 -9.52
C ALA A 189 -10.97 5.93 -9.10
N LYS A 190 -11.86 5.99 -10.10
CA LYS A 190 -13.31 6.04 -9.90
C LYS A 190 -13.93 4.74 -10.40
N SER A 191 -14.55 3.98 -9.52
CA SER A 191 -15.38 2.83 -9.92
C SER A 191 -16.85 3.23 -10.06
N SER A 192 -17.66 2.35 -10.64
CA SER A 192 -19.12 2.44 -10.61
C SER A 192 -19.73 1.08 -10.29
N THR A 193 -21.07 1.01 -10.26
CA THR A 193 -21.80 -0.26 -10.15
C THR A 193 -21.61 -1.17 -11.37
N THR A 194 -21.32 -0.59 -12.53
CA THR A 194 -21.26 -1.30 -13.81
C THR A 194 -19.84 -1.73 -14.14
N TYR A 195 -18.86 -0.90 -13.82
CA TYR A 195 -17.46 -1.12 -14.17
C TYR A 195 -16.57 -0.85 -12.95
N GLY A 196 -15.74 -1.84 -12.61
CA GLY A 196 -14.81 -1.78 -11.50
C GLY A 196 -13.44 -1.22 -11.88
N VAL A 197 -12.76 -0.64 -10.89
CA VAL A 197 -11.33 -0.29 -10.95
C VAL A 197 -10.62 -1.17 -9.94
N GLN A 198 -10.08 -2.29 -10.43
CA GLN A 198 -9.55 -3.35 -9.58
C GLN A 198 -8.21 -3.87 -10.10
N ASP A 199 -7.50 -4.54 -9.21
CA ASP A 199 -6.24 -5.23 -9.48
C ASP A 199 -5.19 -4.29 -10.09
N THR A 200 -4.82 -3.25 -9.34
CA THR A 200 -3.73 -2.34 -9.74
C THR A 200 -2.50 -2.61 -8.90
N TRP A 201 -1.37 -2.87 -9.55
CA TRP A 201 -0.11 -3.18 -8.88
C TRP A 201 1.00 -2.20 -9.24
N TYR A 202 1.65 -1.66 -8.20
CA TYR A 202 2.83 -0.82 -8.30
C TYR A 202 4.05 -1.61 -7.82
N THR A 203 5.08 -1.71 -8.64
CA THR A 203 6.33 -2.45 -8.31
C THR A 203 7.55 -1.59 -8.58
N ASP A 204 8.40 -1.36 -7.59
CA ASP A 204 9.58 -0.51 -7.76
C ASP A 204 9.24 0.89 -8.31
N VAL A 205 8.18 1.51 -7.76
CA VAL A 205 7.76 2.87 -8.11
C VAL A 205 8.17 3.84 -7.00
N GLU A 206 8.63 5.03 -7.37
CA GLU A 206 8.94 6.13 -6.45
C GLU A 206 7.97 7.29 -6.65
N TRP A 207 7.42 7.84 -5.57
CA TRP A 207 6.75 9.13 -5.56
C TRP A 207 7.60 10.16 -4.79
N ARG A 208 7.74 11.36 -5.35
CA ARG A 208 8.54 12.48 -4.81
C ARG A 208 7.84 13.82 -5.04
N GLY A 209 8.40 14.90 -4.52
CA GLY A 209 7.89 16.26 -4.73
C GLY A 209 6.76 16.61 -3.78
N SER A 210 5.89 17.51 -4.20
CA SER A 210 4.72 17.94 -3.42
C SER A 210 3.45 17.52 -4.14
N TRP A 211 2.55 16.85 -3.43
CA TRP A 211 1.26 16.40 -3.95
C TRP A 211 0.13 16.85 -3.03
N LYS A 212 -1.07 16.94 -3.57
CA LYS A 212 -2.30 16.94 -2.77
C LYS A 212 -2.63 15.53 -2.34
N VAL A 213 -2.86 14.68 -3.34
CA VAL A 213 -3.16 13.26 -3.19
C VAL A 213 -2.21 12.45 -4.05
N GLY A 214 -1.66 11.37 -3.51
CA GLY A 214 -0.99 10.37 -4.35
C GLY A 214 -2.04 9.63 -5.19
N ILE A 215 -2.82 8.78 -4.55
CA ILE A 215 -3.84 7.93 -5.13
C ILE A 215 -5.14 8.18 -4.38
N GLY A 216 -6.16 8.64 -5.10
CA GLY A 216 -7.49 8.86 -4.58
C GLY A 216 -8.47 7.81 -5.12
N LEU A 217 -9.21 7.17 -4.23
CA LEU A 217 -10.21 6.17 -4.58
C LEU A 217 -11.61 6.71 -4.29
N ASP A 218 -12.47 6.68 -5.31
CA ASP A 218 -13.82 7.25 -5.22
C ASP A 218 -14.82 6.55 -6.14
N GLY A 219 -16.07 6.99 -6.10
CA GLY A 219 -17.15 6.52 -6.96
C GLY A 219 -18.49 7.13 -6.57
N PRO A 220 -19.52 7.04 -7.43
CA PRO A 220 -20.88 7.47 -7.09
C PRO A 220 -21.43 6.73 -5.88
N ALA A 221 -22.61 7.19 -5.40
CA ALA A 221 -23.34 6.62 -4.26
C ALA A 221 -23.20 5.11 -4.18
N ALA A 222 -23.53 4.43 -5.27
CA ALA A 222 -23.64 2.98 -5.37
C ALA A 222 -22.36 2.20 -5.72
N ALA A 223 -21.20 2.85 -5.84
CA ALA A 223 -19.99 2.22 -6.37
C ALA A 223 -19.28 1.29 -5.39
N ASN A 224 -19.14 0.02 -5.76
CA ASN A 224 -18.66 -1.04 -4.88
C ASN A 224 -17.39 -1.76 -5.38
N LEU A 225 -16.55 -1.18 -6.25
CA LEU A 225 -15.50 -1.94 -6.96
C LEU A 225 -14.12 -1.26 -7.02
N ASN A 226 -13.67 -0.63 -5.92
CA ASN A 226 -12.29 -0.15 -5.77
C ASN A 226 -11.53 -1.11 -4.82
N SER A 227 -10.95 -2.16 -5.36
CA SER A 227 -10.38 -3.25 -4.55
C SER A 227 -9.17 -3.90 -5.24
N GLU A 228 -8.44 -4.74 -4.49
CA GLU A 228 -7.25 -5.44 -4.97
C GLU A 228 -6.14 -4.48 -5.45
N MET A 229 -5.56 -3.68 -4.56
CA MET A 229 -4.43 -2.82 -4.92
C MET A 229 -3.17 -3.15 -4.14
N GLY A 230 -2.03 -3.11 -4.83
CA GLY A 230 -0.77 -3.55 -4.27
C GLY A 230 0.41 -2.63 -4.57
N TRP A 231 1.30 -2.53 -3.59
CA TRP A 231 2.56 -1.79 -3.66
C TRP A 231 3.68 -2.70 -3.18
N ASP A 232 4.68 -2.90 -4.03
CA ASP A 232 5.79 -3.81 -3.78
C ASP A 232 7.13 -3.09 -4.01
N HIS A 233 8.01 -3.07 -3.00
CA HIS A 233 9.31 -2.40 -3.05
C HIS A 233 9.26 -0.93 -3.49
N CYS A 234 8.13 -0.26 -3.23
CA CYS A 234 7.89 1.13 -3.62
C CYS A 234 8.53 2.09 -2.63
N GLN A 235 8.86 3.30 -3.11
CA GLN A 235 9.28 4.41 -2.27
C GLN A 235 8.26 5.55 -2.32
N ILE A 236 7.72 5.95 -1.17
CA ILE A 236 6.75 7.03 -1.05
C ILE A 236 7.44 8.16 -0.28
N SER A 237 7.74 9.25 -0.96
CA SER A 237 8.44 10.41 -0.39
C SER A 237 7.78 11.72 -0.78
N GLY A 238 8.29 12.85 -0.26
CA GLY A 238 7.77 14.18 -0.57
C GLY A 238 6.85 14.72 0.50
N SER A 239 5.92 15.59 0.14
CA SER A 239 4.92 16.18 1.03
C SER A 239 3.51 16.00 0.47
N TYR A 240 2.53 15.80 1.35
CA TYR A 240 1.13 15.61 0.97
C TYR A 240 0.24 16.63 1.69
N THR A 241 -0.51 17.46 0.96
CA THR A 241 -1.46 18.40 1.59
C THR A 241 -2.74 17.70 2.07
N ASP A 242 -3.07 16.53 1.51
CA ASP A 242 -4.08 15.60 2.05
C ASP A 242 -3.43 14.27 2.47
N ALA A 243 -3.28 13.32 1.54
CA ALA A 243 -2.66 12.02 1.84
C ALA A 243 -2.02 11.35 0.62
N PHE A 244 -1.09 10.41 0.83
CA PHE A 244 -0.64 9.55 -0.27
C PHE A 244 -1.78 8.66 -0.78
N LEU A 245 -2.45 7.87 0.07
CA LEU A 245 -3.61 7.07 -0.30
C LEU A 245 -4.86 7.59 0.39
N VAL A 246 -5.86 8.00 -0.39
CA VAL A 246 -7.18 8.43 0.11
C VAL A 246 -8.23 7.41 -0.32
N MET A 247 -8.87 6.77 0.65
CA MET A 247 -9.96 5.82 0.44
C MET A 247 -11.27 6.45 0.87
N GLY A 248 -12.15 6.68 -0.11
CA GLY A 248 -13.41 7.37 0.06
C GLY A 248 -13.25 8.89 0.03
N MET A 249 -12.81 9.41 -1.13
CA MET A 249 -12.60 10.85 -1.32
C MET A 249 -13.87 11.68 -1.10
N THR A 250 -15.05 11.16 -1.46
CA THR A 250 -16.34 11.83 -1.27
C THR A 250 -17.06 11.28 -0.03
N PRO A 251 -16.90 11.87 1.17
CA PRO A 251 -17.37 11.32 2.46
C PRO A 251 -18.89 11.36 2.67
N ALA A 252 -19.68 11.93 1.75
CA ALA A 252 -21.15 11.95 1.82
C ALA A 252 -21.86 10.71 1.23
N VAL A 253 -21.11 9.85 0.52
CA VAL A 253 -21.63 8.78 -0.34
C VAL A 253 -21.74 7.43 0.40
N SER A 254 -22.91 6.80 0.41
CA SER A 254 -23.24 5.68 1.33
C SER A 254 -22.77 4.28 0.94
N GLN A 255 -22.42 4.02 -0.32
CA GLN A 255 -22.21 2.66 -0.85
C GLN A 255 -20.80 2.48 -1.46
N GLN A 256 -19.75 2.98 -0.78
CA GLN A 256 -18.33 2.68 -1.06
C GLN A 256 -17.77 1.65 -0.04
N ASP A 257 -18.46 0.52 0.12
CA ASP A 257 -18.21 -0.46 1.20
C ASP A 257 -17.19 -1.56 0.87
N GLN A 258 -16.57 -1.51 -0.31
CA GLN A 258 -15.66 -2.57 -0.79
C GLN A 258 -14.22 -2.09 -1.04
N PHE A 259 -13.63 -1.36 -0.09
CA PHE A 259 -12.17 -1.21 -0.05
C PHE A 259 -11.52 -2.50 0.46
N LEU A 260 -11.70 -3.57 -0.31
CA LEU A 260 -11.25 -4.91 0.03
C LEU A 260 -9.86 -5.12 -0.59
N ASN A 261 -8.93 -5.62 0.23
CA ASN A 261 -7.64 -6.14 -0.19
C ASN A 261 -6.64 -5.09 -0.71
N TYR A 262 -5.93 -4.48 0.23
CA TYR A 262 -4.82 -3.57 -0.04
C TYR A 262 -3.54 -4.13 0.58
N TRP A 263 -2.43 -4.11 -0.18
CA TRP A 263 -1.17 -4.69 0.26
C TRP A 263 0.01 -3.77 -0.01
N PHE A 264 0.72 -3.40 1.05
CA PHE A 264 2.01 -2.75 0.98
C PHE A 264 3.06 -3.74 1.47
N ARG A 265 4.03 -4.07 0.62
CA ARG A 265 5.10 -5.03 0.92
C ARG A 265 6.45 -4.38 0.71
N ASP A 266 7.29 -4.46 1.74
CA ASP A 266 8.69 -4.01 1.73
C ASP A 266 8.87 -2.59 1.19
N CYS A 267 7.91 -1.72 1.50
CA CYS A 267 7.89 -0.35 1.03
C CYS A 267 8.72 0.58 1.93
N LYS A 268 9.27 1.61 1.31
CA LYS A 268 10.00 2.68 1.98
C LYS A 268 9.15 3.95 1.99
N VAL A 269 8.55 4.29 3.12
CA VAL A 269 7.69 5.46 3.28
C VAL A 269 8.49 6.54 4.03
N GLU A 270 8.91 7.59 3.34
CA GLU A 270 9.72 8.69 3.88
C GLU A 270 9.19 10.04 3.37
N PHE A 271 8.10 10.51 3.94
CA PHE A 271 7.49 11.79 3.60
C PHE A 271 7.79 12.85 4.66
N LYS A 272 7.66 14.14 4.32
CA LYS A 272 7.92 15.27 5.21
C LYS A 272 6.72 15.56 6.08
N SER A 273 5.56 15.78 5.46
CA SER A 273 4.30 16.16 6.10
C SER A 273 3.09 15.55 5.39
N GLY A 274 1.95 15.52 6.09
CA GLY A 274 0.68 15.00 5.56
C GLY A 274 0.31 13.62 6.10
N ILE A 275 -0.52 12.89 5.36
CA ILE A 275 -0.99 11.57 5.76
C ILE A 275 -0.47 10.52 4.77
N PHE A 276 -0.05 9.34 5.25
CA PHE A 276 0.27 8.25 4.32
C PHE A 276 -1.00 7.55 3.84
N VAL A 277 -1.86 7.07 4.74
CA VAL A 277 -3.15 6.46 4.39
C VAL A 277 -4.28 7.16 5.14
N ARG A 278 -5.22 7.73 4.40
CA ARG A 278 -6.49 8.25 4.91
C ARG A 278 -7.62 7.33 4.43
N ASN A 279 -8.29 6.66 5.36
CA ASN A 279 -9.41 5.78 5.05
C ASN A 279 -10.64 6.18 5.87
N GLU A 280 -11.63 6.79 5.22
CA GLU A 280 -12.84 7.33 5.87
C GLU A 280 -13.98 6.30 6.00
N ARG A 281 -13.84 5.14 5.36
CA ARG A 281 -14.95 4.20 5.15
C ARG A 281 -14.74 2.83 5.78
N GLY A 282 -13.51 2.42 6.03
CA GLY A 282 -13.20 1.03 6.35
C GLY A 282 -12.57 0.33 5.15
N GLY A 283 -12.19 -0.92 5.32
CA GLY A 283 -11.54 -1.74 4.31
C GLY A 283 -10.69 -2.85 4.93
N SER A 284 -9.97 -3.58 4.09
CA SER A 284 -9.01 -4.61 4.51
C SER A 284 -7.63 -4.27 3.96
N MET A 285 -6.74 -3.83 4.83
CA MET A 285 -5.40 -3.37 4.47
C MET A 285 -4.31 -4.14 5.20
N ASN A 286 -3.23 -4.48 4.50
CA ASN A 286 -2.05 -5.14 5.03
C ASN A 286 -0.80 -4.31 4.69
N PHE A 287 0.03 -4.07 5.69
CA PHE A 287 1.34 -3.42 5.56
C PHE A 287 2.37 -4.37 6.17
N ILE A 288 3.30 -4.86 5.36
CA ILE A 288 4.26 -5.89 5.75
C ILE A 288 5.67 -5.43 5.36
N GLY A 289 6.56 -5.34 6.35
CA GLY A 289 7.96 -4.99 6.14
C GLY A 289 8.19 -3.53 5.76
N GLY A 290 9.47 -3.18 5.59
CA GLY A 290 9.89 -1.85 5.17
C GLY A 290 10.19 -0.86 6.30
N SER A 291 10.24 0.42 5.97
CA SER A 291 10.62 1.51 6.88
C SER A 291 9.78 2.75 6.66
N TYR A 292 9.19 3.27 7.73
CA TYR A 292 8.14 4.29 7.69
C TYR A 292 8.52 5.49 8.57
N ILE A 293 8.82 6.62 7.94
CA ILE A 293 9.46 7.77 8.55
C ILE A 293 8.69 9.03 8.16
N ILE A 294 8.35 9.84 9.17
CA ILE A 294 7.91 11.22 8.95
C ILE A 294 9.14 12.10 9.21
N THR A 295 9.70 12.62 8.13
CA THR A 295 11.09 13.09 8.08
C THR A 295 11.31 14.49 8.64
N ASP A 296 10.30 15.36 8.58
CA ASP A 296 10.33 16.73 9.12
C ASP A 296 9.71 16.79 10.51
N GLY A 297 10.55 16.84 11.55
CA GLY A 297 10.11 16.84 12.95
C GLY A 297 9.36 18.10 13.40
N THR A 298 9.33 19.16 12.58
CA THR A 298 8.57 20.38 12.86
C THR A 298 7.15 20.34 12.30
N SER A 299 6.86 19.38 11.43
CA SER A 299 5.58 19.24 10.77
C SER A 299 4.56 18.46 11.62
N THR A 300 3.34 18.37 11.08
CA THR A 300 2.36 17.36 11.51
C THR A 300 2.28 16.27 10.44
N GLY A 301 2.11 15.03 10.90
CA GLY A 301 1.95 13.92 9.98
C GLY A 301 1.39 12.68 10.65
N THR A 302 0.69 11.86 9.88
CA THR A 302 0.06 10.63 10.37
C THR A 302 0.28 9.50 9.38
N ILE A 303 0.76 8.33 9.84
CA ILE A 303 0.88 7.17 8.94
C ILE A 303 -0.51 6.63 8.58
N PHE A 304 -1.35 6.32 9.58
CA PHE A 304 -2.70 5.80 9.36
C PHE A 304 -3.75 6.72 9.98
N LYS A 305 -4.55 7.41 9.16
CA LYS A 305 -5.74 8.15 9.60
C LYS A 305 -6.99 7.39 9.18
N LEU A 306 -7.67 6.80 10.16
CA LEU A 306 -8.83 5.94 9.93
C LEU A 306 -10.08 6.68 10.44
N GLY A 307 -10.97 7.10 9.56
CA GLY A 307 -12.18 7.84 9.91
C GLY A 307 -13.41 6.97 10.06
N ALA A 308 -14.48 7.55 10.61
CA ALA A 308 -15.80 6.93 10.74
C ALA A 308 -16.89 7.78 10.09
N ALA A 309 -16.57 8.40 8.95
CA ALA A 309 -17.52 9.23 8.21
C ALA A 309 -18.68 8.43 7.57
N ALA A 310 -18.60 7.10 7.59
CA ALA A 310 -19.66 6.19 7.15
C ALA A 310 -20.73 6.03 8.24
N ASN A 311 -22.00 6.30 7.89
CA ASN A 311 -23.17 6.10 8.75
C ASN A 311 -24.03 4.87 8.35
N SER A 312 -23.52 4.00 7.47
CA SER A 312 -24.26 2.85 6.92
C SER A 312 -23.32 1.75 6.37
N ARG A 313 -23.78 0.89 5.44
CA ARG A 313 -23.05 -0.28 4.90
C ARG A 313 -21.60 -0.01 4.46
N ALA A 314 -21.25 1.25 4.15
CA ALA A 314 -19.91 1.74 3.82
C ALA A 314 -18.76 1.25 4.72
N ASP A 315 -19.03 0.71 5.93
CA ASP A 315 -18.04 0.21 6.88
C ASP A 315 -18.10 -1.31 7.14
N SER A 316 -18.59 -2.09 6.17
CA SER A 316 -18.77 -3.54 6.29
C SER A 316 -17.51 -4.28 6.79
N VAL A 317 -16.32 -3.83 6.39
CA VAL A 317 -15.02 -4.35 6.81
C VAL A 317 -14.18 -3.23 7.41
N MET A 318 -13.56 -3.47 8.56
CA MET A 318 -12.59 -2.57 9.20
C MET A 318 -11.44 -3.42 9.73
N ARG A 319 -10.45 -3.69 8.87
CA ARG A 319 -9.30 -4.54 9.18
C ARG A 319 -8.01 -3.85 8.74
N LEU A 320 -7.14 -3.61 9.71
CA LEU A 320 -5.77 -3.16 9.48
C LEU A 320 -4.81 -4.19 10.08
N LEU A 321 -3.90 -4.71 9.27
CA LEU A 321 -2.73 -5.48 9.72
C LEU A 321 -1.45 -4.72 9.36
N VAL A 322 -0.58 -4.53 10.34
CA VAL A 322 0.73 -3.92 10.20
C VAL A 322 1.76 -4.85 10.84
N GLN A 323 2.78 -5.28 10.10
CA GLN A 323 3.70 -6.31 10.55
C GLN A 323 5.15 -6.03 10.14
N GLY A 324 6.08 -6.16 11.08
CA GLY A 324 7.52 -6.16 10.79
C GLY A 324 8.04 -4.81 10.31
N ILE A 325 7.40 -3.71 10.69
CA ILE A 325 7.75 -2.36 10.22
C ILE A 325 8.51 -1.60 11.30
N ARG A 326 9.62 -0.99 10.89
CA ARG A 326 10.31 0.03 11.69
C ARG A 326 9.75 1.41 11.38
N PHE A 327 9.28 2.12 12.40
CA PHE A 327 8.78 3.48 12.33
C PHE A 327 9.79 4.49 12.90
N GLU A 328 9.79 5.70 12.35
CA GLU A 328 10.50 6.86 12.91
C GLU A 328 9.55 8.06 12.97
N LEU A 329 9.05 8.34 14.18
CA LEU A 329 8.33 9.57 14.49
C LEU A 329 9.37 10.58 15.00
N ARG A 330 9.51 11.73 14.33
CA ARG A 330 10.52 12.76 14.64
C ARG A 330 9.95 13.98 15.37
N GLY A 331 8.64 14.22 15.27
CA GLY A 331 7.97 15.38 15.82
C GLY A 331 6.87 14.99 16.81
N VAL A 332 6.55 15.90 17.74
CA VAL A 332 5.49 15.72 18.74
C VAL A 332 4.09 15.68 18.13
N GLY A 333 3.93 16.29 16.96
CA GLY A 333 2.71 16.26 16.15
C GLY A 333 2.60 15.03 15.24
N HIS A 334 3.57 14.11 15.30
CA HIS A 334 3.56 12.92 14.45
C HIS A 334 2.80 11.78 15.13
N LYS A 335 1.99 11.09 14.33
CA LYS A 335 1.21 9.92 14.77
C LYS A 335 1.51 8.73 13.90
N LEU A 336 1.64 7.56 14.51
CA LEU A 336 1.56 6.31 13.77
C LEU A 336 0.11 6.07 13.35
N ILE A 337 -0.85 6.26 14.27
CA ILE A 337 -2.26 6.07 13.98
C ILE A 337 -3.13 7.12 14.68
N ASP A 338 -4.13 7.59 13.94
CA ASP A 338 -5.28 8.32 14.44
C ASP A 338 -6.55 7.65 13.91
N SER A 339 -7.20 6.85 14.76
CA SER A 339 -8.29 5.96 14.35
C SER A 339 -9.60 6.28 15.07
N ALA A 340 -10.63 6.51 14.28
CA ALA A 340 -12.01 6.72 14.68
C ALA A 340 -12.92 5.53 14.31
N TRP A 341 -12.37 4.46 13.73
CA TRP A 341 -13.10 3.20 13.52
C TRP A 341 -13.76 2.74 14.81
N TYR A 342 -15.04 2.36 14.72
CA TYR A 342 -15.87 2.01 15.88
C TYR A 342 -16.11 0.50 16.03
N LYS A 343 -15.56 -0.31 15.11
CA LYS A 343 -15.64 -1.78 15.11
C LYS A 343 -14.44 -2.38 14.34
N GLY A 344 -14.38 -3.70 14.27
CA GLY A 344 -13.39 -4.41 13.47
C GLY A 344 -12.09 -4.69 14.22
N THR A 345 -10.96 -4.65 13.52
CA THR A 345 -9.64 -5.04 14.05
C THR A 345 -8.52 -4.13 13.55
N VAL A 346 -7.60 -3.81 14.45
CA VAL A 346 -6.34 -3.10 14.16
C VAL A 346 -5.21 -3.87 14.84
N THR A 347 -4.31 -4.46 14.06
CA THR A 347 -3.28 -5.35 14.58
C THR A 347 -1.90 -4.89 14.15
N PHE A 348 -1.01 -4.72 15.12
CA PHE A 348 0.42 -4.49 14.96
C PHE A 348 1.19 -5.72 15.46
N VAL A 349 2.11 -6.25 14.66
CA VAL A 349 2.94 -7.41 15.00
C VAL A 349 4.41 -7.08 14.74
N SER A 350 5.29 -7.28 15.72
CA SER A 350 6.73 -7.11 15.56
C SER A 350 7.10 -5.74 14.95
N CYS A 351 6.45 -4.67 15.44
CA CYS A 351 6.72 -3.30 15.00
C CYS A 351 7.62 -2.58 16.01
N ASP A 352 8.44 -1.64 15.53
CA ASP A 352 9.36 -0.86 16.36
C ASP A 352 9.30 0.62 15.95
N ASP A 353 8.84 1.50 16.84
CA ASP A 353 8.81 2.95 16.63
C ASP A 353 9.86 3.72 17.46
N THR A 354 10.84 3.01 18.02
CA THR A 354 11.79 3.53 19.00
C THR A 354 13.09 4.06 18.39
N ALA A 355 13.18 4.13 17.07
CA ALA A 355 14.38 4.57 16.37
C ALA A 355 14.84 6.00 16.75
N ASN A 356 13.95 6.85 17.28
CA ASN A 356 14.29 8.18 17.84
C ASN A 356 14.25 8.24 19.38
N SER A 357 14.25 7.10 20.07
CA SER A 357 14.12 7.06 21.53
C SER A 357 15.33 7.65 22.29
N TYR A 358 16.46 7.83 21.62
CA TYR A 358 17.63 8.51 22.18
C TYR A 358 17.50 10.04 22.25
N GLN A 359 16.54 10.61 21.52
CA GLN A 359 16.25 12.05 21.54
C GLN A 359 15.32 12.40 22.71
N PRO A 360 15.37 13.64 23.25
CA PRO A 360 14.36 14.12 24.18
C PRO A 360 12.97 14.06 23.54
N TRP A 361 12.19 13.03 23.89
CA TRP A 361 10.83 12.88 23.42
C TRP A 361 9.88 13.66 24.33
N ALA A 362 8.91 14.38 23.77
CA ALA A 362 8.00 15.16 24.59
C ALA A 362 7.14 14.23 25.46
N PRO A 363 7.10 14.44 26.79
CA PRO A 363 6.25 13.69 27.73
C PRO A 363 4.76 13.56 27.32
N THR A 364 4.29 14.52 26.51
CA THR A 364 2.92 14.67 26.04
C THR A 364 2.68 14.12 24.64
N ALA A 365 3.69 13.57 23.97
CA ALA A 365 3.53 13.03 22.62
C ALA A 365 2.60 11.80 22.62
N VAL A 366 1.55 11.87 21.82
CA VAL A 366 0.55 10.82 21.63
C VAL A 366 0.74 10.25 20.24
N THR A 367 1.44 9.12 20.16
CA THR A 367 1.85 8.45 18.92
C THR A 367 0.72 7.59 18.34
N HIS A 368 -0.14 7.05 19.21
CA HIS A 368 -1.34 6.29 18.82
C HIS A 368 -2.58 6.91 19.48
N LEU A 369 -3.57 7.28 18.66
CA LEU A 369 -4.84 7.83 19.12
C LEU A 369 -6.01 6.98 18.63
N TYR A 370 -6.88 6.60 19.55
CA TYR A 370 -8.11 5.86 19.30
C TYR A 370 -9.33 6.65 19.80
N ARG A 371 -10.21 7.01 18.87
CA ARG A 371 -11.45 7.77 19.09
C ARG A 371 -12.65 6.82 19.07
N PHE A 372 -13.08 6.37 20.24
CA PHE A 372 -14.23 5.48 20.42
C PHE A 372 -15.52 6.25 20.74
N ASP A 373 -15.47 7.57 20.57
CA ASP A 373 -16.52 8.55 20.77
C ASP A 373 -17.34 8.84 19.50
N THR A 374 -17.05 8.14 18.39
CA THR A 374 -17.74 8.33 17.10
C THR A 374 -19.15 7.76 17.07
N VAL A 375 -19.51 6.91 18.03
CA VAL A 375 -20.85 6.32 18.19
C VAL A 375 -21.25 6.29 19.66
N THR A 376 -22.56 6.27 19.94
CA THR A 376 -23.14 6.18 21.30
C THR A 376 -24.00 4.91 21.43
N PRO A 377 -23.77 4.04 22.43
CA PRO A 377 -22.66 4.07 23.39
C PRO A 377 -21.30 3.90 22.71
N SER A 378 -20.22 4.27 23.41
CA SER A 378 -18.85 4.23 22.90
C SER A 378 -18.47 2.82 22.42
N ARG A 379 -17.82 2.74 21.25
CA ARG A 379 -17.39 1.47 20.62
C ARG A 379 -16.07 1.66 19.87
N GLY A 380 -15.28 0.60 19.80
CA GLY A 380 -14.03 0.56 19.04
C GLY A 380 -13.71 -0.81 18.43
N PRO A 381 -12.66 -0.91 17.60
CA PRO A 381 -12.08 -2.18 17.16
C PRO A 381 -11.40 -2.94 18.30
N MET A 382 -11.12 -4.21 18.04
CA MET A 382 -10.07 -4.93 18.74
C MET A 382 -8.72 -4.41 18.25
N VAL A 383 -8.00 -3.71 19.12
CA VAL A 383 -6.65 -3.22 18.87
C VAL A 383 -5.66 -4.19 19.52
N ARG A 384 -4.74 -4.76 18.76
CA ARG A 384 -3.71 -5.65 19.28
C ARG A 384 -2.32 -5.20 18.87
N TYR A 385 -1.42 -5.20 19.84
CA TYR A 385 0.01 -5.08 19.65
C TYR A 385 0.64 -6.38 20.14
N GLN A 386 1.43 -7.01 19.28
CA GLN A 386 2.09 -8.27 19.58
C GLN A 386 3.58 -8.13 19.30
N ASP A 387 4.41 -8.38 20.31
CA ASP A 387 5.87 -8.37 20.23
C ASP A 387 6.44 -7.03 19.68
N CYS A 388 5.78 -5.91 20.00
CA CYS A 388 6.16 -4.58 19.55
C CYS A 388 7.06 -3.85 20.55
N ILE A 389 7.90 -2.94 20.05
CA ILE A 389 8.62 -1.96 20.84
C ILE A 389 8.02 -0.58 20.55
N LEU A 390 7.47 0.06 21.59
CA LEU A 390 6.55 1.19 21.45
C LEU A 390 7.03 2.40 22.26
N MET A 391 6.96 3.58 21.65
CA MET A 391 7.43 4.87 22.17
C MET A 391 6.28 5.85 22.38
N GLY A 392 6.40 6.69 23.42
CA GLY A 392 5.45 7.74 23.71
C GLY A 392 4.23 7.21 24.46
N SER A 393 3.05 7.77 24.17
CA SER A 393 1.80 7.35 24.82
C SER A 393 0.72 6.98 23.81
N HIS A 394 -0.10 6.02 24.21
CA HIS A 394 -1.30 5.60 23.49
C HIS A 394 -2.51 6.18 24.20
N GLN A 395 -3.40 6.84 23.45
CA GLN A 395 -4.58 7.49 24.02
C GLN A 395 -5.87 6.91 23.47
N VAL A 396 -6.83 6.69 24.35
CA VAL A 396 -8.21 6.33 24.01
C VAL A 396 -9.17 7.44 24.44
N ILE A 397 -10.11 7.81 23.60
CA ILE A 397 -11.21 8.72 23.95
C ILE A 397 -12.50 7.90 23.97
N ALA A 398 -13.12 7.78 25.14
CA ALA A 398 -14.35 7.02 25.35
C ALA A 398 -15.23 7.73 26.40
N PRO A 399 -16.19 8.59 26.00
CA PRO A 399 -17.01 9.35 26.94
C PRO A 399 -18.03 8.50 27.71
N THR A 400 -18.38 7.31 27.20
CA THR A 400 -19.37 6.41 27.83
C THR A 400 -18.82 4.99 27.94
N ALA A 401 -19.43 4.16 28.79
CA ALA A 401 -19.07 2.74 28.93
C ALA A 401 -18.99 2.05 27.56
N MET A 402 -17.86 1.39 27.31
CA MET A 402 -17.65 0.69 26.04
C MET A 402 -18.54 -0.55 25.95
N THR A 403 -19.19 -0.73 24.81
CA THR A 403 -19.95 -1.98 24.51
C THR A 403 -19.19 -2.94 23.62
N MET A 404 -18.16 -2.45 22.91
CA MET A 404 -17.24 -3.24 22.09
C MET A 404 -15.89 -2.55 22.02
N GLY A 405 -14.87 -3.32 21.64
CA GLY A 405 -13.51 -2.85 21.43
C GLY A 405 -12.64 -3.11 22.65
N LYS A 406 -11.35 -3.32 22.41
CA LYS A 406 -10.37 -3.63 23.47
C LYS A 406 -8.97 -3.34 22.97
N LEU A 407 -8.09 -2.88 23.86
CA LEU A 407 -6.66 -2.77 23.59
C LEU A 407 -5.91 -3.93 24.25
N LEU A 408 -5.16 -4.70 23.47
CA LEU A 408 -4.33 -5.79 23.95
C LEU A 408 -2.87 -5.52 23.60
N TYR A 409 -2.01 -5.55 24.62
CA TYR A 409 -0.56 -5.52 24.50
C TYR A 409 -0.01 -6.87 24.95
N ASP A 410 0.72 -7.53 24.07
CA ASP A 410 1.18 -8.90 24.25
C ASP A 410 2.67 -8.96 23.91
N GLY A 411 3.53 -9.25 24.90
CA GLY A 411 4.98 -9.28 24.71
C GLY A 411 5.62 -7.93 24.34
N CYS A 412 4.96 -6.81 24.66
CA CYS A 412 5.40 -5.48 24.22
C CYS A 412 6.43 -4.85 25.16
N ARG A 413 7.34 -4.05 24.61
CA ARG A 413 8.28 -3.20 25.36
C ARG A 413 7.92 -1.74 25.18
N PHE A 414 7.83 -1.01 26.28
CA PHE A 414 7.47 0.40 26.27
C PHE A 414 8.69 1.27 26.60
N ILE A 415 8.87 2.39 25.91
CA ILE A 415 9.99 3.34 26.08
C ILE A 415 9.48 4.80 26.03
N ASN A 416 10.19 5.71 26.70
CA ASN A 416 9.92 7.17 26.70
C ASN A 416 8.46 7.55 26.97
N MET A 417 7.84 6.85 27.91
CA MET A 417 6.54 7.21 28.48
C MET A 417 6.73 8.04 29.75
N THR A 418 5.75 8.89 30.06
CA THR A 418 5.60 9.52 31.38
C THR A 418 4.47 8.82 32.14
N ALA A 419 4.51 8.81 33.47
CA ALA A 419 3.39 8.38 34.31
C ALA A 419 2.08 9.08 33.85
N GLY A 420 0.98 8.34 33.80
CA GLY A 420 -0.31 8.75 33.23
C GLY A 420 -1.47 8.13 34.00
N THR A 421 -2.70 8.22 33.49
CA THR A 421 -3.93 7.84 34.21
C THR A 421 -4.12 6.34 34.43
N GLY A 422 -3.35 5.49 33.74
CA GLY A 422 -3.33 4.03 33.93
C GLY A 422 -2.03 3.50 34.52
N ASP A 423 -2.04 2.24 34.93
CA ASP A 423 -0.98 1.58 35.72
C ASP A 423 0.43 1.69 35.13
N SER A 424 0.57 1.81 33.80
CA SER A 424 1.86 1.96 33.10
C SER A 424 2.22 3.39 32.72
N GLY A 425 1.27 4.34 32.78
CA GLY A 425 1.37 5.70 32.22
C GLY A 425 1.47 5.81 30.69
N PHE A 426 1.75 4.68 30.03
CA PHE A 426 1.80 4.53 28.58
C PHE A 426 0.41 4.60 27.94
N LEU A 427 -0.54 3.79 28.46
CA LEU A 427 -1.94 3.85 28.05
C LEU A 427 -2.67 4.92 28.86
N ARG A 428 -3.32 5.85 28.15
CA ARG A 428 -4.06 6.99 28.69
C ARG A 428 -5.48 6.97 28.15
N TRP A 429 -6.43 7.55 28.90
CA TRP A 429 -7.79 7.71 28.40
C TRP A 429 -8.43 9.01 28.84
N THR A 430 -9.40 9.46 28.03
CA THR A 430 -10.32 10.56 28.35
C THR A 430 -11.73 9.99 28.44
N GLY A 431 -12.43 10.26 29.54
CA GLY A 431 -13.75 9.71 29.83
C GLY A 431 -13.65 8.46 30.72
N VAL A 432 -14.36 7.39 30.35
CA VAL A 432 -14.32 6.13 31.09
C VAL A 432 -13.09 5.30 30.72
N THR A 433 -12.70 4.41 31.62
CA THR A 433 -11.64 3.44 31.37
C THR A 433 -12.03 2.50 30.23
N PRO A 434 -11.19 2.35 29.18
CA PRO A 434 -11.46 1.40 28.10
C PRO A 434 -11.15 -0.04 28.53
N TRP A 435 -11.65 -1.02 27.79
CA TRP A 435 -11.20 -2.40 27.97
C TRP A 435 -9.76 -2.54 27.52
N TYR A 436 -8.88 -2.99 28.42
CA TYR A 436 -7.48 -3.21 28.08
C TYR A 436 -6.88 -4.44 28.78
N GLU A 437 -5.82 -4.95 28.17
CA GLU A 437 -5.03 -6.03 28.74
C GLU A 437 -3.55 -5.86 28.40
N PHE A 438 -2.69 -6.03 29.40
CA PHE A 438 -1.24 -6.16 29.26
C PHE A 438 -0.84 -7.59 29.62
N ARG A 439 -0.08 -8.25 28.74
CA ARG A 439 0.48 -9.59 28.93
C ARG A 439 1.97 -9.55 28.66
N ASP A 440 2.77 -10.03 29.60
CA ASP A 440 4.22 -10.23 29.42
C ASP A 440 4.97 -9.00 28.90
N CYS A 441 4.53 -7.80 29.30
CA CYS A 441 5.10 -6.55 28.83
C CYS A 441 6.28 -6.07 29.68
N LEU A 442 7.12 -5.21 29.11
CA LEU A 442 8.27 -4.59 29.79
C LEU A 442 8.16 -3.07 29.82
N LEU A 443 8.34 -2.48 31.01
CA LEU A 443 8.59 -1.06 31.22
C LEU A 443 10.10 -0.79 31.32
N LYS A 444 10.48 0.49 31.30
CA LYS A 444 11.86 0.92 31.57
C LYS A 444 12.39 0.38 32.92
N SER A 445 11.53 0.30 33.92
CA SER A 445 11.87 -0.10 35.30
C SER A 445 11.80 -1.61 35.57
N GLY A 446 11.35 -2.43 34.61
CA GLY A 446 11.21 -3.87 34.80
C GLY A 446 9.99 -4.45 34.10
N ARG A 447 9.63 -5.69 34.47
CA ARG A 447 8.45 -6.37 33.92
C ARG A 447 7.17 -5.72 34.44
N GLN A 448 6.25 -5.43 33.53
CA GLN A 448 4.89 -5.03 33.84
C GLN A 448 4.12 -6.25 34.34
N ALA A 449 3.42 -6.13 35.46
CA ALA A 449 2.49 -7.19 35.87
C ALA A 449 1.38 -7.34 34.83
N ASP A 450 0.90 -8.57 34.62
CA ASP A 450 -0.25 -8.79 33.76
C ASP A 450 -1.47 -8.09 34.36
N VAL A 451 -2.15 -7.27 33.56
CA VAL A 451 -3.32 -6.51 33.97
C VAL A 451 -4.43 -6.75 32.98
N LYS A 452 -5.64 -6.97 33.49
CA LYS A 452 -6.87 -7.07 32.70
C LYS A 452 -7.91 -6.15 33.33
N ALA A 453 -8.30 -5.11 32.58
CA ALA A 453 -9.35 -4.18 32.97
C ALA A 453 -10.57 -4.37 32.05
N PRO A 454 -11.74 -4.71 32.61
CA PRO A 454 -13.00 -4.86 31.89
C PRO A 454 -13.75 -3.53 31.76
#